data_AF-A0A3T0W5I6-F1
#
_entry.id   AF-A0A3T0W5I6-F1
#
_cell.length_a   1.000
_cell.length_b   1.000
_cell.length_c   1.000
_cell.angle_alpha   90.00
_cell.angle_beta   90.00
_cell.angle_gamma   90.00
#
_symmetry.space_group_name_H-M   'P 1'
#
loop_
_entity.id
_entity.type
_entity.pdbx_description
1 polymer ?
#
loop_
_entity_poly.entity_id
_entity_poly.type
_entity_poly.pdbx_seq_one_letter_code
_entity_poly.pdbx_strand_id
1 'polypeptide(L)'
;MPVLTDLIATLQDGHAYIANDDGEILAAYGHKWNTFRTERIEIPYKTYLASTALPKIESPKSFHQYLTHLHRRVIEQQFLDASKQMHDAFLSAPLSNNIQYLSIDHLSEFSDGNTLEDDLGVVDEVMAAFLPRLRQADGLIIDLRWNAGGKDQLGLHLLSHLINQPLSIGSKRTKTYSGFLPENTITVKPSHEQPYLGPIVVLTSPLTISAAEVFVLGLKARDHVKLFGESTNGSFSDTLVKQLPNGWIFALSNEQYLDSSGVHYESRGIPADKEFRYLIWEDIRQGQDPALSAALEYLSGVKNQL
;
A
#
# COMPACT_ATOMS: atom_id res chain seq x y z
N MET A 1 -10.76 -28.86 8.88
CA MET A 1 -10.50 -27.61 8.14
C MET A 1 -11.68 -26.63 8.18
N PRO A 2 -12.96 -26.98 7.86
CA PRO A 2 -14.05 -26.00 7.80
C PRO A 2 -14.25 -25.18 9.09
N VAL A 3 -14.16 -25.85 10.25
CA VAL A 3 -14.36 -25.22 11.57
C VAL A 3 -13.40 -24.05 11.86
N LEU A 4 -12.12 -24.16 11.47
CA LEU A 4 -11.15 -23.09 11.70
C LEU A 4 -11.38 -21.91 10.77
N THR A 5 -11.73 -22.19 9.52
CA THR A 5 -12.09 -21.17 8.54
C THR A 5 -13.36 -20.42 8.96
N ASP A 6 -14.39 -21.14 9.43
CA ASP A 6 -15.63 -20.54 9.92
C ASP A 6 -15.37 -19.67 11.16
N LEU A 7 -14.56 -20.14 12.10
CA LEU A 7 -14.15 -19.35 13.27
C LEU A 7 -13.48 -18.03 12.85
N ILE A 8 -12.46 -18.10 12.00
CA ILE A 8 -11.74 -16.91 11.52
C ILE A 8 -12.66 -15.97 10.74
N ALA A 9 -13.60 -16.51 9.95
CA ALA A 9 -14.55 -15.70 9.19
C ALA A 9 -15.47 -14.85 10.07
N THR A 10 -15.80 -15.31 11.29
CA THR A 10 -16.63 -14.51 12.22
C THR A 10 -15.94 -13.25 12.74
N LEU A 11 -14.61 -13.19 12.69
CA LEU A 11 -13.83 -12.08 13.24
C LEU A 11 -13.83 -10.86 12.32
N GLN A 12 -13.97 -11.07 11.01
CA GLN A 12 -13.93 -10.03 9.98
C GLN A 12 -12.67 -9.15 10.04
N ASP A 13 -11.55 -9.75 10.45
CA ASP A 13 -10.28 -9.10 10.72
C ASP A 13 -9.22 -9.63 9.75
N GLY A 14 -8.69 -8.78 8.87
CA GLY A 14 -7.76 -9.19 7.82
C GLY A 14 -6.41 -9.71 8.32
N HIS A 15 -6.09 -9.48 9.59
CA HIS A 15 -4.91 -10.04 10.25
C HIS A 15 -5.18 -11.36 10.99
N ALA A 16 -6.45 -11.78 11.09
CA ALA A 16 -6.78 -13.00 11.80
C ALA A 16 -6.37 -14.24 10.99
N TYR A 17 -5.44 -15.02 11.54
CA TYR A 17 -5.03 -16.30 10.97
C TYR A 17 -4.68 -17.35 12.02
N ILE A 18 -4.76 -18.62 11.61
CA ILE A 18 -4.22 -19.78 12.32
C ILE A 18 -3.20 -20.43 11.40
N ALA A 19 -2.02 -20.73 11.94
CA ALA A 19 -0.97 -21.49 11.26
C ALA A 19 -0.58 -22.72 12.08
N ASN A 20 -0.12 -23.79 11.42
CA ASN A 20 0.52 -24.89 12.12
C ASN A 20 1.92 -24.48 12.61
N ASP A 21 2.59 -25.40 13.31
CA ASP A 21 3.95 -25.26 13.84
C ASP A 21 5.02 -25.15 12.74
N ASP A 22 4.72 -25.58 11.51
CA ASP A 22 5.56 -25.39 10.32
C ASP A 22 5.35 -24.02 9.63
N GLY A 23 4.43 -23.19 10.15
CA GLY A 23 4.10 -21.88 9.58
C GLY A 23 3.12 -21.91 8.40
N GLU A 24 2.54 -23.07 8.08
CA GLU A 24 1.49 -23.18 7.07
C GLU A 24 0.19 -22.56 7.58
N ILE A 25 -0.35 -21.58 6.84
CA ILE A 25 -1.63 -20.94 7.14
C ILE A 25 -2.78 -21.94 6.92
N LEU A 26 -3.40 -22.36 8.02
CA LEU A 26 -4.56 -23.28 8.03
C LEU A 26 -5.89 -22.55 7.80
N ALA A 27 -5.99 -21.30 8.25
CA ALA A 27 -7.16 -20.44 8.05
C ALA A 27 -6.75 -18.96 8.17
N ALA A 28 -7.27 -18.09 7.30
CA ALA A 28 -7.09 -16.64 7.38
C ALA A 28 -8.32 -15.92 6.83
N TYR A 29 -8.61 -14.72 7.32
CA TYR A 29 -9.69 -13.89 6.79
C TYR A 29 -9.17 -12.98 5.67
N GLY A 30 -9.37 -13.40 4.43
CA GLY A 30 -8.90 -12.67 3.25
C GLY A 30 -10.03 -12.10 2.40
N HIS A 31 -11.11 -11.55 2.96
CA HIS A 31 -12.32 -11.24 2.16
C HIS A 31 -12.03 -10.35 0.94
N LYS A 32 -11.30 -9.24 1.11
CA LYS A 32 -10.93 -8.36 -0.01
C LYS A 32 -9.97 -9.01 -1.00
N TRP A 33 -9.01 -9.81 -0.54
CA TRP A 33 -8.16 -10.60 -1.42
C TRP A 33 -8.97 -11.62 -2.22
N ASN A 34 -9.92 -12.32 -1.60
CA ASN A 34 -10.75 -13.32 -2.26
C ASN A 34 -11.62 -12.67 -3.34
N THR A 35 -12.27 -11.53 -3.03
CA THR A 35 -13.03 -10.75 -4.01
C THR A 35 -12.13 -10.26 -5.15
N PHE A 36 -10.98 -9.67 -4.82
CA PHE A 36 -10.00 -9.22 -5.81
C PHE A 36 -9.55 -10.36 -6.72
N ARG A 37 -9.13 -11.49 -6.14
CA ARG A 37 -8.66 -12.68 -6.85
C ARG A 37 -9.73 -13.23 -7.78
N THR A 38 -10.97 -13.36 -7.31
CA THR A 38 -12.05 -13.88 -8.15
C THR A 38 -12.40 -12.90 -9.28
N GLU A 39 -12.55 -11.61 -9.00
CA GLU A 39 -13.00 -10.63 -9.99
C GLU A 39 -11.90 -10.16 -10.96
N ARG A 40 -10.65 -10.05 -10.50
CA ARG A 40 -9.52 -9.48 -11.26
C ARG A 40 -8.62 -10.54 -11.87
N ILE A 41 -8.64 -11.76 -11.34
CA ILE A 41 -7.74 -12.83 -11.79
C ILE A 41 -8.55 -13.99 -12.38
N GLU A 42 -9.38 -14.66 -11.58
CA GLU A 42 -10.01 -15.93 -12.00
C GLU A 42 -11.06 -15.76 -13.11
N ILE A 43 -11.93 -14.75 -13.00
CA ILE A 43 -12.94 -14.46 -14.03
C ILE A 43 -12.25 -14.01 -15.33
N PRO A 44 -11.34 -13.00 -15.33
CA PRO A 44 -10.65 -12.60 -16.54
C PRO A 44 -9.78 -13.71 -17.15
N TYR A 45 -9.19 -14.60 -16.33
CA TYR A 45 -8.42 -15.73 -16.81
C TYR A 45 -9.28 -16.70 -17.64
N LYS A 46 -10.53 -16.95 -17.25
CA LYS A 46 -11.46 -17.77 -18.05
C LYS A 46 -11.73 -17.15 -19.42
N THR A 47 -11.91 -15.82 -19.48
CA THR A 47 -12.05 -15.09 -20.75
C THR A 47 -10.75 -15.11 -21.56
N TYR A 48 -9.59 -14.98 -20.90
CA TYR A 48 -8.28 -15.06 -21.52
C TYR A 48 -8.04 -16.39 -22.23
N LEU A 49 -8.40 -17.51 -21.59
CA LEU A 49 -8.24 -18.86 -22.14
C LEU A 49 -9.07 -19.11 -23.42
N ALA A 50 -10.12 -18.32 -23.66
CA ALA A 50 -10.92 -18.42 -24.88
C ALA A 50 -10.22 -17.78 -26.10
N SER A 51 -9.13 -17.01 -25.90
CA SER A 51 -8.39 -16.36 -26.98
C SER A 51 -7.33 -17.28 -27.58
N THR A 52 -7.29 -17.38 -28.91
CA THR A 52 -6.25 -18.12 -29.65
C THR A 52 -5.02 -17.27 -29.99
N ALA A 53 -5.08 -15.95 -29.77
CA ALA A 53 -4.04 -14.99 -30.14
C ALA A 53 -3.09 -14.62 -29.00
N LEU A 54 -3.32 -15.13 -27.79
CA LEU A 54 -2.55 -14.77 -26.58
C LEU A 54 -1.60 -15.89 -26.14
N PRO A 55 -0.50 -15.58 -25.41
CA PRO A 55 0.40 -16.58 -24.88
C PRO A 55 -0.32 -17.67 -24.07
N LYS A 56 0.16 -18.91 -24.13
CA LYS A 56 -0.39 -19.97 -23.25
C LYS A 56 0.04 -19.69 -21.80
N ILE A 57 -0.95 -19.60 -20.91
CA ILE A 57 -0.74 -19.40 -19.47
C ILE A 57 -1.49 -20.50 -18.73
N GLU A 58 -0.77 -21.26 -17.90
CA GLU A 58 -1.21 -22.55 -17.38
C GLU A 58 -2.06 -22.48 -16.10
N SER A 59 -2.07 -21.33 -15.42
CA SER A 59 -2.82 -21.18 -14.18
C SER A 59 -3.29 -19.73 -13.92
N PRO A 60 -4.32 -19.53 -13.06
CA PRO A 60 -4.69 -18.19 -12.58
C PRO A 60 -3.53 -17.46 -11.90
N LYS A 61 -2.64 -18.17 -11.19
CA LYS A 61 -1.46 -17.59 -10.55
C LYS A 61 -0.49 -17.01 -11.59
N SER A 62 -0.19 -17.79 -12.63
CA SER A 62 0.67 -17.34 -13.74
C SER A 62 0.01 -16.22 -14.55
N PHE A 63 -1.32 -16.24 -14.68
CA PHE A 63 -2.07 -15.16 -15.31
C PHE A 63 -1.99 -13.86 -14.51
N HIS A 64 -2.07 -13.93 -13.19
CA HIS A 64 -1.88 -12.78 -12.32
C HIS A 64 -0.48 -12.17 -12.48
N GLN A 65 0.57 -12.99 -12.47
CA GLN A 65 1.95 -12.53 -12.71
C GLN A 65 2.09 -11.84 -14.07
N TYR A 66 1.49 -12.43 -15.11
CA TYR A 66 1.44 -11.84 -16.44
C TYR A 66 0.70 -10.49 -16.46
N LEU A 67 -0.44 -10.41 -15.77
CA LEU A 67 -1.25 -9.20 -15.68
C LEU A 67 -0.51 -8.07 -14.97
N THR A 68 0.17 -8.38 -13.86
CA THR A 68 1.03 -7.42 -13.14
C THR A 68 2.18 -6.93 -14.03
N HIS A 69 2.81 -7.82 -14.79
CA HIS A 69 3.84 -7.44 -15.75
C HIS A 69 3.31 -6.53 -16.87
N LEU A 70 2.14 -6.83 -17.44
CA LEU A 70 1.52 -5.96 -18.44
C LEU A 70 1.16 -4.59 -17.85
N HIS A 71 0.53 -4.57 -16.68
CA HIS A 71 0.17 -3.34 -15.98
C HIS A 71 1.40 -2.46 -15.73
N ARG A 72 2.51 -3.08 -15.29
CA ARG A 72 3.80 -2.41 -15.12
C ARG A 72 4.27 -1.72 -16.41
N ARG A 73 4.15 -2.40 -17.55
CA ARG A 73 4.49 -1.81 -18.86
C ARG A 73 3.57 -0.65 -19.26
N VAL A 74 2.30 -0.70 -18.87
CA VAL A 74 1.35 0.41 -19.11
C VAL A 74 1.77 1.66 -18.33
N ILE A 75 2.17 1.50 -17.07
CA ILE A 75 2.71 2.61 -16.26
C ILE A 75 3.98 3.16 -16.91
N GLU A 76 4.91 2.28 -17.29
CA GLU A 76 6.21 2.67 -17.87
C GLU A 76 6.09 3.44 -19.19
N GLN A 77 5.03 3.21 -19.96
CA GLN A 77 4.75 3.99 -21.17
C GLN A 77 4.45 5.47 -20.89
N GLN A 78 4.13 5.84 -19.65
CA GLN A 78 3.89 7.23 -19.25
C GLN A 78 5.19 7.96 -18.85
N PHE A 79 6.29 7.23 -18.63
CA PHE A 79 7.54 7.82 -18.18
C PHE A 79 8.23 8.59 -19.32
N LEU A 80 8.76 9.78 -18.99
CA LEU A 80 9.49 10.60 -19.96
C LEU A 80 10.90 10.07 -20.24
N ASP A 81 11.51 9.45 -19.23
CA ASP A 81 12.84 8.85 -19.26
C ASP A 81 12.78 7.43 -18.71
N ALA A 82 13.89 6.70 -18.80
CA ALA A 82 14.04 5.42 -18.12
C ALA A 82 13.74 5.58 -16.62
N SER A 83 12.97 4.64 -16.08
CA SER A 83 12.78 4.53 -14.65
C SER A 83 14.10 4.26 -13.94
N LYS A 84 14.21 4.74 -12.71
CA LYS A 84 15.33 4.49 -11.82
C LYS A 84 14.87 3.54 -10.72
N GLN A 85 15.36 2.30 -10.76
CA GLN A 85 15.29 1.40 -9.61
C GLN A 85 16.24 1.95 -8.55
N MET A 86 15.70 2.47 -7.46
CA MET A 86 16.49 3.08 -6.37
C MET A 86 16.89 2.04 -5.33
N HIS A 87 16.04 1.03 -5.17
CA HIS A 87 16.19 -0.16 -4.35
C HIS A 87 15.14 -1.17 -4.85
N ASP A 88 15.22 -2.47 -4.54
CA ASP A 88 14.27 -3.47 -5.05
C ASP A 88 12.81 -3.15 -4.75
N ALA A 89 12.54 -2.46 -3.64
CA ALA A 89 11.22 -1.98 -3.25
C ALA A 89 10.81 -0.62 -3.83
N PHE A 90 11.75 0.16 -4.39
CA PHE A 90 11.54 1.56 -4.76
C PHE A 90 11.88 1.82 -6.22
N LEU A 91 10.90 2.32 -6.96
CA LEU A 91 11.11 2.77 -8.32
C LEU A 91 10.62 4.18 -8.50
N SER A 92 11.46 5.04 -9.09
CA SER A 92 11.08 6.40 -9.46
C SER A 92 11.17 6.64 -10.96
N ALA A 93 10.36 7.56 -11.46
CA ALA A 93 10.43 8.02 -12.84
C ALA A 93 9.84 9.43 -12.99
N PRO A 94 10.32 10.23 -13.95
CA PRO A 94 9.64 11.45 -14.34
C PRO A 94 8.42 11.16 -15.20
N LEU A 95 7.39 11.98 -14.98
CA LEU A 95 6.21 12.04 -15.81
C LEU A 95 6.10 13.42 -16.48
N SER A 96 5.14 13.55 -17.39
CA SER A 96 4.78 14.82 -18.01
C SER A 96 4.45 15.90 -16.96
N ASN A 97 4.53 17.18 -17.38
CA ASN A 97 4.23 18.33 -16.54
C ASN A 97 5.06 18.40 -15.24
N ASN A 98 6.31 17.93 -15.29
CA ASN A 98 7.26 17.97 -14.16
C ASN A 98 6.70 17.28 -12.90
N ILE A 99 5.90 16.24 -13.10
CA ILE A 99 5.40 15.36 -12.04
C ILE A 99 6.42 14.24 -11.81
N GLN A 100 6.64 13.85 -10.56
CA GLN A 100 7.43 12.66 -10.23
C GLN A 100 6.53 11.49 -9.87
N TYR A 101 6.98 10.29 -10.23
CA TYR A 101 6.36 9.04 -9.85
C TYR A 101 7.29 8.29 -8.88
N LEU A 102 6.72 7.71 -7.82
CA LEU A 102 7.39 6.83 -6.88
C LEU A 102 6.50 5.60 -6.61
N SER A 103 6.93 4.42 -7.02
CA SER A 103 6.35 3.14 -6.59
C SER A 103 7.06 2.65 -5.34
N ILE A 104 6.29 2.16 -4.37
CA ILE A 104 6.82 1.50 -3.18
C ILE A 104 6.11 0.17 -3.03
N ASP A 105 6.83 -0.92 -3.27
CA ASP A 105 6.22 -2.25 -3.42
C ASP A 105 6.00 -2.96 -2.08
N HIS A 106 6.78 -2.62 -1.06
CA HIS A 106 6.66 -3.15 0.31
C HIS A 106 7.42 -2.23 1.30
N LEU A 107 7.22 -2.41 2.60
CA LEU A 107 7.83 -1.64 3.69
C LEU A 107 8.59 -2.56 4.65
N SER A 108 9.44 -3.44 4.14
CA SER A 108 10.21 -4.40 4.94
C SER A 108 11.44 -4.88 4.17
N GLU A 109 12.41 -5.51 4.85
CA GLU A 109 13.50 -6.25 4.19
C GLU A 109 14.26 -5.40 3.16
N PHE A 110 14.54 -4.13 3.49
CA PHE A 110 15.29 -3.24 2.61
C PHE A 110 16.80 -3.49 2.67
N SER A 111 17.26 -4.24 3.66
CA SER A 111 18.66 -4.48 3.91
C SER A 111 18.94 -5.95 4.25
N ASP A 112 20.11 -6.45 3.83
CA ASP A 112 20.59 -7.80 4.18
C ASP A 112 20.81 -7.97 5.69
N GLY A 113 21.09 -6.87 6.41
CA GLY A 113 21.26 -6.85 7.85
C GLY A 113 19.98 -7.18 8.62
N ASN A 114 18.82 -7.00 7.97
CA ASN A 114 17.47 -7.28 8.49
C ASN A 114 17.17 -6.62 9.85
N THR A 115 17.85 -5.51 10.16
CA THR A 115 17.53 -4.68 11.32
C THR A 115 16.66 -3.50 10.89
N LEU A 116 15.89 -2.94 11.83
CA LEU A 116 15.12 -1.72 11.55
C LEU A 116 16.05 -0.53 11.25
N GLU A 117 17.21 -0.45 11.89
CA GLU A 117 18.17 0.65 11.68
C GLU A 117 18.74 0.63 10.26
N ASP A 118 19.13 -0.55 9.77
CA ASP A 118 19.63 -0.70 8.40
C ASP A 118 18.54 -0.38 7.36
N ASP A 119 17.30 -0.84 7.58
CA ASP A 119 16.17 -0.54 6.68
C ASP A 119 15.85 0.97 6.65
N LEU A 120 15.95 1.65 7.80
CA LEU A 120 15.80 3.12 7.87
C LEU A 120 16.91 3.84 7.10
N GLY A 121 18.15 3.32 7.16
CA GLY A 121 19.27 3.83 6.37
C GLY A 121 19.02 3.74 4.87
N VAL A 122 18.43 2.64 4.38
CA VAL A 122 18.07 2.51 2.96
C VAL A 122 16.99 3.53 2.55
N VAL A 123 16.02 3.80 3.42
CA VAL A 123 15.04 4.87 3.18
C VAL A 123 15.74 6.23 3.05
N ASP A 124 16.72 6.54 3.92
CA ASP A 124 17.48 7.78 3.84
C ASP A 124 18.29 7.87 2.53
N GLU A 125 18.93 6.79 2.09
CA GLU A 125 19.67 6.76 0.82
C GLU A 125 18.75 6.98 -0.39
N VAL A 126 17.58 6.33 -0.41
CA VAL A 126 16.57 6.51 -1.46
C VAL A 126 16.08 7.96 -1.46
N MET A 127 15.73 8.51 -0.31
CA MET A 127 15.20 9.87 -0.22
C MET A 127 16.26 10.93 -0.53
N ALA A 128 17.49 10.78 -0.08
CA ALA A 128 18.60 11.68 -0.43
C ALA A 128 18.84 11.73 -1.95
N ALA A 129 18.68 10.60 -2.64
CA ALA A 129 18.79 10.53 -4.09
C ALA A 129 17.56 11.06 -4.84
N PHE A 130 16.36 11.02 -4.23
CA PHE A 130 15.10 11.42 -4.88
C PHE A 130 14.73 12.89 -4.63
N LEU A 131 14.94 13.38 -3.40
CA LEU A 131 14.52 14.71 -2.92
C LEU A 131 15.03 15.88 -3.76
N PRO A 132 16.28 15.91 -4.28
CA PRO A 132 16.73 17.03 -5.10
C PRO A 132 15.86 17.28 -6.33
N ARG A 133 15.40 16.22 -6.99
CA ARG A 133 14.48 16.30 -8.13
C ARG A 133 13.07 16.57 -7.67
N LEU A 134 12.62 15.86 -6.64
CA LEU A 134 11.26 15.97 -6.13
C LEU A 134 10.95 17.40 -5.65
N ARG A 135 11.90 18.09 -5.00
CA ARG A 135 11.74 19.49 -4.56
C ARG A 135 11.44 20.46 -5.70
N GLN A 136 11.83 20.13 -6.92
CA GLN A 136 11.57 20.96 -8.10
C GLN A 136 10.30 20.53 -8.85
N ALA A 137 9.63 19.47 -8.41
CA ALA A 137 8.48 18.89 -9.08
C ALA A 137 7.19 19.67 -8.81
N ASP A 138 6.31 19.70 -9.81
CA ASP A 138 4.99 20.32 -9.68
C ASP A 138 3.98 19.40 -8.97
N GLY A 139 4.28 18.11 -8.88
CA GLY A 139 3.45 17.10 -8.24
C GLY A 139 4.18 15.79 -8.01
N LEU A 140 3.67 14.98 -7.08
CA LEU A 140 4.14 13.63 -6.81
C LEU A 140 3.00 12.63 -6.87
N ILE A 141 3.22 11.52 -7.59
CA ILE A 141 2.38 10.33 -7.54
C ILE A 141 3.11 9.27 -6.73
N ILE A 142 2.51 8.80 -5.63
CA ILE A 142 3.01 7.67 -4.84
C ILE A 142 2.11 6.47 -5.13
N ASP A 143 2.65 5.41 -5.74
CA ASP A 143 1.91 4.18 -6.04
C ASP A 143 2.12 3.13 -4.95
N LEU A 144 1.04 2.81 -4.23
CA LEU A 144 0.99 1.81 -3.17
C LEU A 144 0.01 0.67 -3.50
N ARG A 145 -0.45 0.57 -4.76
CA ARG A 145 -1.51 -0.38 -5.16
C ARG A 145 -1.11 -1.83 -5.00
N TRP A 146 0.18 -2.14 -4.91
CA TRP A 146 0.70 -3.49 -4.68
C TRP A 146 1.37 -3.66 -3.30
N ASN A 147 1.29 -2.65 -2.44
CA ASN A 147 2.04 -2.62 -1.19
C ASN A 147 1.35 -3.36 -0.04
N ALA A 148 1.85 -4.55 0.29
CA ALA A 148 1.30 -5.41 1.33
C ALA A 148 1.71 -5.00 2.77
N GLY A 149 2.41 -3.87 2.94
CA GLY A 149 2.83 -3.36 4.25
C GLY A 149 4.22 -3.84 4.65
N GLY A 150 4.41 -4.07 5.95
CA GLY A 150 5.72 -4.32 6.57
C GLY A 150 5.82 -3.64 7.93
N LYS A 151 6.85 -2.81 8.13
CA LYS A 151 7.11 -2.08 9.38
C LYS A 151 6.58 -0.64 9.26
N ASP A 152 5.67 -0.24 10.15
CA ASP A 152 5.13 1.13 10.22
C ASP A 152 6.22 2.20 10.19
N GLN A 153 7.31 1.95 10.92
CA GLN A 153 8.43 2.87 11.05
C GLN A 153 9.01 3.29 9.70
N LEU A 154 9.02 2.40 8.70
CA LEU A 154 9.57 2.71 7.38
C LEU A 154 8.65 3.66 6.60
N GLY A 155 7.33 3.43 6.64
CA GLY A 155 6.35 4.35 6.07
C GLY A 155 6.35 5.72 6.77
N LEU A 156 6.45 5.74 8.09
CA LEU A 156 6.53 6.98 8.86
C LEU A 156 7.86 7.72 8.65
N HIS A 157 8.95 6.99 8.42
CA HIS A 157 10.24 7.59 8.07
C HIS A 157 10.22 8.20 6.67
N LEU A 158 9.59 7.55 5.70
CA LEU A 158 9.32 8.16 4.38
C LEU A 158 8.49 9.44 4.51
N LEU A 159 7.46 9.45 5.35
CA LEU A 159 6.65 10.65 5.62
C LEU A 159 7.47 11.79 6.25
N SER A 160 8.47 11.48 7.08
CA SER A 160 9.34 12.48 7.72
C SER A 160 10.04 13.39 6.71
N HIS A 161 10.37 12.86 5.53
CA HIS A 161 11.00 13.57 4.42
C HIS A 161 10.02 14.44 3.61
N LEU A 162 8.73 14.36 3.93
CA LEU A 162 7.65 15.03 3.21
C LEU A 162 6.88 16.02 4.10
N ILE A 163 7.39 16.34 5.30
CA ILE A 163 6.80 17.30 6.23
C ILE A 163 7.87 18.30 6.71
N ASN A 164 7.46 19.50 7.11
CA ASN A 164 8.35 20.55 7.61
C ASN A 164 8.17 20.89 9.10
N GLN A 165 7.19 20.25 9.76
CA GLN A 165 6.88 20.43 11.17
C GLN A 165 6.35 19.11 11.73
N PRO A 166 6.41 18.88 13.05
CA PRO A 166 5.81 17.71 13.66
C PRO A 166 4.35 17.56 13.26
N LEU A 167 3.99 16.39 12.74
CA LEU A 167 2.65 16.10 12.24
C LEU A 167 2.02 15.00 13.07
N SER A 168 0.86 15.29 13.67
CA SER A 168 0.02 14.27 14.29
C SER A 168 -0.83 13.61 13.20
N ILE A 169 -0.62 12.31 12.99
CA ILE A 169 -1.28 11.56 11.93
C ILE A 169 -2.52 10.80 12.42
N GLY A 170 -2.74 10.82 13.73
CA GLY A 170 -3.77 10.05 14.39
C GLY A 170 -3.28 9.49 15.72
N SER A 171 -3.92 8.42 16.16
CA SER A 171 -3.63 7.78 17.42
C SER A 171 -3.88 6.28 17.37
N LYS A 172 -3.30 5.57 18.34
CA LYS A 172 -3.57 4.15 18.53
C LYS A 172 -3.78 3.78 19.98
N ARG A 173 -4.58 2.73 20.20
CA ARG A 173 -4.80 2.16 21.53
C ARG A 173 -4.82 0.64 21.47
N THR A 174 -4.14 0.03 22.43
CA THR A 174 -4.05 -1.43 22.52
C THR A 174 -5.20 -1.99 23.35
N LYS A 175 -5.87 -3.01 22.82
CA LYS A 175 -6.88 -3.80 23.52
C LYS A 175 -6.21 -4.83 24.41
N THR A 176 -6.61 -4.86 25.67
CA THR A 176 -6.23 -5.89 26.65
C THR A 176 -7.48 -6.57 27.19
N TYR A 177 -7.30 -7.58 28.04
CA TYR A 177 -8.40 -8.26 28.72
C TYR A 177 -9.28 -7.28 29.56
N SER A 178 -8.68 -6.26 30.17
CA SER A 178 -9.37 -5.31 31.04
C SER A 178 -9.98 -4.11 30.29
N GLY A 179 -9.80 -4.02 28.97
CA GLY A 179 -10.26 -2.89 28.17
C GLY A 179 -9.17 -2.32 27.27
N PHE A 180 -9.39 -1.13 26.72
CA PHE A 180 -8.35 -0.42 25.98
C PHE A 180 -7.40 0.28 26.95
N LEU A 181 -6.10 0.21 26.67
CA LEU A 181 -5.12 1.10 27.27
C LEU A 181 -5.37 2.55 26.82
N PRO A 182 -4.81 3.54 27.54
CA PRO A 182 -4.83 4.93 27.08
C PRO A 182 -4.37 5.06 25.64
N GLU A 183 -5.02 5.97 24.93
CA GLU A 183 -4.71 6.28 23.55
C GLU A 183 -3.38 7.02 23.44
N ASN A 184 -2.55 6.59 22.48
CA ASN A 184 -1.25 7.17 22.20
C ASN A 184 -1.30 7.88 20.85
N THR A 185 -1.06 9.19 20.85
CA THR A 185 -0.95 9.97 19.61
C THR A 185 0.29 9.55 18.84
N ILE A 186 0.13 9.31 17.54
CA ILE A 186 1.23 9.04 16.62
C ILE A 186 1.67 10.38 16.03
N THR A 187 2.90 10.80 16.32
CA THR A 187 3.47 12.05 15.83
C THR A 187 4.76 11.76 15.07
N VAL A 188 4.82 12.20 13.81
CA VAL A 188 6.00 12.11 12.97
C VAL A 188 6.76 13.43 13.03
N LYS A 189 8.07 13.36 13.24
CA LYS A 189 8.95 14.54 13.19
C LYS A 189 9.56 14.65 11.80
N PRO A 190 9.79 15.87 11.28
CA PRO A 190 10.45 16.05 10.00
C PRO A 190 11.88 15.50 10.02
N SER A 191 12.35 15.01 8.87
CA SER A 191 13.76 14.68 8.66
C SER A 191 14.61 15.96 8.63
N HIS A 192 15.94 15.79 8.60
CA HIS A 192 16.86 16.92 8.53
C HIS A 192 16.98 17.55 7.13
N GLU A 193 16.48 16.85 6.10
CA GLU A 193 16.55 17.32 4.72
C GLU A 193 15.42 18.31 4.41
N GLN A 194 15.62 19.13 3.37
CA GLN A 194 14.55 20.03 2.93
C GLN A 194 13.40 19.20 2.32
N PRO A 195 12.18 19.29 2.85
CA PRO A 195 11.09 18.41 2.43
C PRO A 195 10.44 18.87 1.12
N TYR A 196 9.72 17.95 0.49
CA TYR A 196 8.77 18.27 -0.57
C TYR A 196 7.38 18.53 0.02
N LEU A 197 6.88 19.75 -0.15
CA LEU A 197 5.59 20.19 0.39
C LEU A 197 4.50 20.37 -0.68
N GLY A 198 4.80 20.05 -1.94
CA GLY A 198 3.85 20.17 -3.04
C GLY A 198 2.76 19.08 -3.04
N PRO A 199 1.84 19.14 -4.02
CA PRO A 199 0.67 18.26 -4.06
C PRO A 199 1.03 16.80 -4.33
N ILE A 200 0.30 15.89 -3.68
CA ILE A 200 0.49 14.44 -3.81
C ILE A 200 -0.81 13.77 -4.23
N VAL A 201 -0.70 12.84 -5.18
CA VAL A 201 -1.72 11.82 -5.41
C VAL A 201 -1.16 10.46 -4.98
N VAL A 202 -1.87 9.77 -4.10
CA VAL A 202 -1.55 8.42 -3.65
C VAL A 202 -2.45 7.45 -4.40
N LEU A 203 -1.87 6.44 -5.05
CA LEU A 203 -2.63 5.39 -5.71
C LEU A 203 -2.79 4.20 -4.74
N THR A 204 -4.02 3.82 -4.46
CA THR A 204 -4.35 2.74 -3.50
C THR A 204 -5.23 1.66 -4.12
N SER A 205 -5.18 0.46 -3.54
CA SER A 205 -6.03 -0.65 -3.94
C SER A 205 -6.43 -1.50 -2.72
N PRO A 206 -7.29 -2.52 -2.88
CA PRO A 206 -7.57 -3.48 -1.81
C PRO A 206 -6.35 -4.29 -1.36
N LEU A 207 -5.22 -4.18 -2.07
CA LEU A 207 -3.94 -4.80 -1.76
C LEU A 207 -2.95 -3.85 -1.06
N THR A 208 -3.34 -2.59 -0.84
CA THR A 208 -2.65 -1.68 0.09
C THR A 208 -3.04 -2.08 1.51
N ILE A 209 -2.11 -2.69 2.26
CA ILE A 209 -2.38 -3.41 3.52
C ILE A 209 -1.42 -2.94 4.63
N SER A 210 -1.86 -2.99 5.90
CA SER A 210 -0.98 -2.89 7.09
C SER A 210 -0.17 -1.60 7.13
N ALA A 211 1.16 -1.66 7.29
CA ALA A 211 2.02 -0.48 7.37
C ALA A 211 1.86 0.49 6.18
N ALA A 212 1.46 0.00 5.01
CA ALA A 212 1.15 0.87 3.88
C ALA A 212 -0.08 1.74 4.16
N GLU A 213 -1.08 1.22 4.88
CA GLU A 213 -2.26 1.97 5.29
C GLU A 213 -1.93 3.00 6.37
N VAL A 214 -0.99 2.70 7.28
CA VAL A 214 -0.45 3.68 8.24
C VAL A 214 0.31 4.79 7.51
N PHE A 215 1.06 4.46 6.45
CA PHE A 215 1.69 5.48 5.61
C PHE A 215 0.66 6.35 4.87
N VAL A 216 -0.38 5.74 4.29
CA VAL A 216 -1.50 6.47 3.66
C VAL A 216 -2.19 7.39 4.67
N LEU A 217 -2.44 6.93 5.90
CA LEU A 217 -3.00 7.73 6.98
C LEU A 217 -2.14 8.96 7.26
N GLY A 218 -0.82 8.77 7.36
CA GLY A 218 0.12 9.87 7.58
C GLY A 218 0.23 10.84 6.41
N LEU A 219 0.15 10.36 5.17
CA LEU A 219 0.08 11.22 3.99
C LEU A 219 -1.22 12.05 4.00
N LYS A 220 -2.37 11.46 4.33
CA LYS A 220 -3.66 12.19 4.42
C LYS A 220 -3.71 13.27 5.49
N ALA A 221 -2.87 13.17 6.51
CA ALA A 221 -2.76 14.21 7.53
C ALA A 221 -2.07 15.48 7.00
N ARG A 222 -1.43 15.43 5.83
CA ARG A 222 -0.88 16.61 5.14
C ARG A 222 -1.93 17.30 4.28
N ASP A 223 -1.73 18.60 4.11
CA ASP A 223 -2.44 19.36 3.09
C ASP A 223 -2.06 18.89 1.67
N HIS A 224 -2.97 19.12 0.72
CA HIS A 224 -2.77 18.84 -0.72
C HIS A 224 -2.50 17.37 -1.09
N VAL A 225 -3.00 16.43 -0.31
CA VAL A 225 -2.97 14.99 -0.64
C VAL A 225 -4.34 14.52 -1.12
N LYS A 226 -4.34 13.72 -2.20
CA LYS A 226 -5.53 12.99 -2.70
C LYS A 226 -5.24 11.51 -2.87
N LEU A 227 -6.25 10.68 -2.64
CA LEU A 227 -6.19 9.24 -2.85
C LEU A 227 -7.03 8.86 -4.06
N PHE A 228 -6.41 8.30 -5.10
CA PHE A 228 -7.11 7.78 -6.27
C PHE A 228 -6.94 6.26 -6.34
N GLY A 229 -7.99 5.54 -6.71
CA GLY A 229 -7.95 4.08 -6.78
C GLY A 229 -9.12 3.44 -6.05
N GLU A 230 -8.87 2.34 -5.36
CA GLU A 230 -9.87 1.69 -4.51
C GLU A 230 -9.53 1.94 -3.04
N SER A 231 -10.51 1.73 -2.16
CA SER A 231 -10.27 1.72 -0.72
C SER A 231 -9.15 0.75 -0.37
N THR A 232 -8.30 1.13 0.59
CA THR A 232 -7.25 0.22 1.12
C THR A 232 -7.88 -1.01 1.77
N ASN A 233 -7.08 -1.97 2.23
CA ASN A 233 -7.58 -3.24 2.73
C ASN A 233 -8.39 -3.11 4.04
N GLY A 234 -7.99 -2.23 4.93
CA GLY A 234 -8.55 -2.13 6.28
C GLY A 234 -8.00 -3.18 7.22
N SER A 235 -6.74 -3.56 7.04
CA SER A 235 -6.01 -4.39 8.00
C SER A 235 -4.97 -3.47 8.63
N PHE A 236 -5.37 -2.65 9.61
CA PHE A 236 -4.52 -1.60 10.19
C PHE A 236 -3.72 -2.06 11.40
N SER A 237 -4.36 -2.82 12.28
CA SER A 237 -3.77 -3.19 13.57
C SER A 237 -2.48 -3.99 13.44
N ASP A 238 -1.54 -3.75 14.33
CA ASP A 238 -0.47 -4.72 14.60
C ASP A 238 -1.08 -6.06 15.05
N THR A 239 -0.39 -7.15 14.73
CA THR A 239 -0.87 -8.51 15.06
C THR A 239 -0.39 -8.96 16.43
N LEU A 240 -1.32 -9.40 17.27
CA LEU A 240 -1.02 -10.12 18.49
C LEU A 240 -0.90 -11.61 18.20
N VAL A 241 0.34 -12.05 18.02
CA VAL A 241 0.65 -13.46 17.82
C VAL A 241 0.69 -14.20 19.16
N LYS A 242 0.00 -15.33 19.24
CA LYS A 242 -0.01 -16.25 20.38
C LYS A 242 0.20 -17.68 19.90
N GLN A 243 0.88 -18.48 20.73
CA GLN A 243 1.05 -19.90 20.49
C GLN A 243 0.00 -20.70 21.27
N LEU A 244 -0.63 -21.66 20.60
CA LEU A 244 -1.56 -22.63 21.19
C LEU A 244 -0.79 -23.80 21.83
N PRO A 245 -1.39 -24.55 22.78
CA PRO A 245 -0.70 -25.64 23.48
C PRO A 245 -0.16 -26.76 22.58
N ASN A 246 -0.70 -26.91 21.37
CA ASN A 246 -0.26 -27.87 20.36
C ASN A 246 0.82 -27.33 19.41
N GLY A 247 1.41 -26.17 19.70
CA GLY A 247 2.48 -25.55 18.91
C GLY A 247 1.99 -24.62 17.81
N TRP A 248 0.71 -24.66 17.46
CA TRP A 248 0.11 -23.81 16.42
C TRP A 248 0.15 -22.34 16.80
N ILE A 249 0.09 -21.49 15.78
CA ILE A 249 0.13 -20.04 15.94
C ILE A 249 -1.25 -19.47 15.62
N PHE A 250 -1.68 -18.50 16.40
CA PHE A 250 -2.88 -17.72 16.16
C PHE A 250 -2.55 -16.24 16.27
N ALA A 251 -3.02 -15.45 15.31
CA ALA A 251 -2.87 -14.00 15.31
C ALA A 251 -4.23 -13.31 15.25
N LEU A 252 -4.32 -12.16 15.91
CA LEU A 252 -5.47 -11.25 15.89
C LEU A 252 -4.98 -9.82 15.89
N SER A 253 -5.78 -8.92 15.32
CA SER A 253 -5.66 -7.50 15.59
C SER A 253 -5.89 -7.23 17.08
N ASN A 254 -4.96 -6.53 17.74
CA ASN A 254 -5.12 -6.11 19.14
C ASN A 254 -4.98 -4.59 19.36
N GLU A 255 -4.87 -3.82 18.30
CA GLU A 255 -4.80 -2.36 18.35
C GLU A 255 -5.95 -1.75 17.57
N GLN A 256 -6.28 -0.51 17.91
CA GLN A 256 -7.18 0.30 17.11
C GLN A 256 -6.46 1.58 16.72
N TYR A 257 -6.32 1.78 15.41
CA TYR A 257 -5.84 3.01 14.81
C TYR A 257 -7.01 3.95 14.52
N LEU A 258 -6.80 5.23 14.79
CA LEU A 258 -7.74 6.33 14.55
C LEU A 258 -7.01 7.43 13.78
N ASP A 259 -7.67 8.05 12.80
CA ASP A 259 -7.14 9.29 12.22
C ASP A 259 -7.26 10.48 13.17
N SER A 260 -6.74 11.63 12.76
CA SER A 260 -6.79 12.87 13.53
C SER A 260 -8.23 13.37 13.81
N SER A 261 -9.26 12.80 13.17
CA SER A 261 -10.68 13.06 13.43
C SER A 261 -11.35 11.97 14.28
N GLY A 262 -10.60 10.97 14.73
CA GLY A 262 -11.11 9.85 15.54
C GLY A 262 -11.80 8.75 14.73
N VAL A 263 -11.61 8.70 13.40
CA VAL A 263 -12.20 7.66 12.54
C VAL A 263 -11.31 6.42 12.50
N HIS A 264 -11.89 5.25 12.76
CA HIS A 264 -11.24 3.95 12.58
C HIS A 264 -11.49 3.39 11.19
N TYR A 265 -10.47 2.77 10.57
CA TYR A 265 -10.59 2.20 9.22
C TYR A 265 -10.44 0.68 9.16
N GLU A 266 -10.33 -0.01 10.31
CA GLU A 266 -10.30 -1.48 10.38
C GLU A 266 -11.50 -2.10 9.64
N SER A 267 -11.25 -3.21 8.95
CA SER A 267 -12.12 -3.97 8.03
C SER A 267 -12.64 -3.20 6.80
N ARG A 268 -12.60 -1.87 6.80
CA ARG A 268 -13.17 -1.01 5.74
C ARG A 268 -12.11 -0.45 4.82
N GLY A 269 -10.94 -0.11 5.34
CA GLY A 269 -9.88 0.62 4.66
C GLY A 269 -10.14 2.11 4.57
N ILE A 270 -9.10 2.87 4.22
CA ILE A 270 -9.21 4.29 3.90
C ILE A 270 -9.85 4.42 2.52
N PRO A 271 -10.98 5.16 2.39
CA PRO A 271 -11.62 5.36 1.11
C PRO A 271 -10.79 6.27 0.20
N ALA A 272 -10.84 5.99 -1.11
CA ALA A 272 -10.30 6.88 -2.12
C ALA A 272 -11.17 8.13 -2.26
N ASP A 273 -10.54 9.27 -2.58
CA ASP A 273 -11.24 10.50 -2.95
C ASP A 273 -11.84 10.40 -4.37
N LYS A 274 -11.22 9.60 -5.25
CA LYS A 274 -11.74 9.28 -6.58
C LYS A 274 -11.54 7.81 -6.90
N GLU A 275 -12.62 7.11 -7.19
CA GLU A 275 -12.58 5.65 -7.37
C GLU A 275 -12.09 5.22 -8.77
N PHE A 276 -11.13 4.30 -8.78
CA PHE A 276 -10.64 3.59 -9.96
C PHE A 276 -10.26 2.16 -9.58
N ARG A 277 -10.83 1.16 -10.26
CA ARG A 277 -10.55 -0.24 -9.96
C ARG A 277 -9.13 -0.61 -10.37
N TYR A 278 -8.40 -1.29 -9.50
CA TYR A 278 -7.05 -1.74 -9.77
C TYR A 278 -7.04 -3.07 -10.53
N LEU A 279 -6.05 -3.21 -11.43
CA LEU A 279 -5.71 -4.42 -12.17
C LEU A 279 -6.85 -4.97 -13.05
N ILE A 280 -7.51 -4.09 -13.81
CA ILE A 280 -8.59 -4.44 -14.73
C ILE A 280 -8.01 -4.92 -16.08
N TRP A 281 -8.31 -6.17 -16.44
CA TRP A 281 -7.87 -6.79 -17.70
C TRP A 281 -8.25 -5.98 -18.96
N GLU A 282 -9.45 -5.42 -18.97
CA GLU A 282 -9.97 -4.60 -20.06
C GLU A 282 -9.10 -3.36 -20.33
N ASP A 283 -8.72 -2.66 -19.27
CA ASP A 283 -7.93 -1.42 -19.33
C ASP A 283 -6.48 -1.75 -19.70
N ILE A 284 -5.91 -2.79 -19.07
CA ILE A 284 -4.53 -3.20 -19.31
C ILE A 284 -4.30 -3.62 -20.76
N ARG A 285 -5.23 -4.36 -21.38
CA ARG A 285 -5.07 -4.72 -22.81
C ARG A 285 -5.13 -3.51 -23.74
N GLN A 286 -5.84 -2.46 -23.32
CA GLN A 286 -5.96 -1.21 -24.06
C GLN A 286 -4.78 -0.27 -23.80
N GLY A 287 -3.82 -0.68 -22.96
CA GLY A 287 -2.68 0.15 -22.59
C GLY A 287 -3.06 1.29 -21.65
N GLN A 288 -4.08 1.11 -20.81
CA GLN A 288 -4.64 2.15 -19.95
C GLN A 288 -4.43 1.85 -18.46
N ASP A 289 -4.11 2.91 -17.71
CA ASP A 289 -4.19 2.96 -16.26
C ASP A 289 -5.03 4.20 -15.88
N PRO A 290 -6.35 4.03 -15.69
CA PRO A 290 -7.25 5.15 -15.44
C PRO A 290 -6.89 5.97 -14.19
N ALA A 291 -6.37 5.32 -13.14
CA ALA A 291 -5.99 5.99 -11.91
C ALA A 291 -4.76 6.88 -12.11
N LEU A 292 -3.74 6.37 -12.82
CA LEU A 292 -2.55 7.13 -13.18
C LEU A 292 -2.87 8.30 -14.11
N SER A 293 -3.69 8.08 -15.15
CA SER A 293 -4.13 9.14 -16.05
C SER A 293 -4.88 10.25 -15.32
N ALA A 294 -5.79 9.89 -14.40
CA ALA A 294 -6.52 10.87 -13.61
C ALA A 294 -5.62 11.62 -12.62
N ALA A 295 -4.62 10.95 -12.02
CA ALA A 295 -3.65 11.57 -11.14
C ALA A 295 -2.81 12.63 -11.87
N LEU A 296 -2.35 12.31 -13.08
CA LEU A 296 -1.66 13.24 -13.97
C LEU A 296 -2.52 14.46 -14.31
N GLU A 297 -3.78 14.24 -14.69
CA GLU A 297 -4.73 15.31 -14.99
C GLU A 297 -4.96 16.23 -13.77
N TYR A 298 -5.20 15.63 -12.59
CA TYR A 298 -5.42 16.36 -11.35
C TYR A 298 -4.23 17.24 -10.98
N LEU A 299 -3.02 16.67 -10.93
CA LEU A 299 -1.81 17.41 -10.56
C LEU A 299 -1.49 18.54 -11.56
N SER A 300 -1.71 18.27 -12.86
CA SER A 300 -1.56 19.30 -13.90
C SER A 300 -2.58 20.44 -13.74
N GLY A 301 -3.80 20.12 -13.29
CA GLY A 301 -4.84 21.10 -12.99
C GLY A 301 -4.54 21.96 -11.77
N VAL A 302 -4.00 21.37 -10.69
CA VAL A 302 -3.61 22.09 -9.47
C VAL A 302 -2.54 23.15 -9.76
N LYS A 303 -1.55 22.82 -10.59
CA LYS A 303 -0.51 23.77 -11.02
C LYS A 303 -1.09 25.04 -11.64
N ASN A 304 -2.17 24.93 -12.42
CA ASN A 304 -2.77 26.06 -13.12
C ASN A 304 -3.59 26.99 -12.19
N GLN A 305 -3.70 26.66 -10.90
CA GLN A 305 -4.48 27.41 -9.91
C GLN A 305 -3.62 28.10 -8.83
N LEU A 306 -2.32 27.81 -8.79
CA LEU A 306 -1.33 28.39 -7.87
C LEU A 306 -0.50 29.46 -8.60
#